data_AF-A0A920V6K2-F1
#
_entry.id   AF-A0A920V6K2-F1
#
_cell.length_a   1.000
_cell.length_b   1.000
_cell.length_c   1.000
_cell.angle_alpha   90.00
_cell.angle_beta   90.00
_cell.angle_gamma   90.00
#
_symmetry.space_group_name_H-M   'P 1'
#
loop_
_entity.id
_entity.type
_entity.pdbx_description
1 polymer ?
#
loop_
_entity_poly.entity_id
_entity_poly.type
_entity_poly.pdbx_seq_one_letter_code
_entity_poly.pdbx_strand_id
1 'polypeptide(L)'
;MQRREFIKSAVIVGASAYMPLARSSIQDTAAVSITGEEIILLRSEILEFMDVLEGNILTEGDYWYDKARLVWNGVWDKYPALIPDVPPHWM
;
A
#
# COMPACT_ATOMS: atom_id res chain seq x y z
N MET A 1 -17.73 18.19 26.16
CA MET A 1 -16.59 17.33 25.73
C MET A 1 -16.93 16.72 24.37
N GLN A 2 -16.26 17.18 23.32
CA GLN A 2 -16.58 16.81 21.94
C GLN A 2 -16.02 15.43 21.59
N ARG A 3 -16.88 14.41 21.63
CA ARG A 3 -16.58 13.01 21.31
C ARG A 3 -15.89 12.82 19.94
N ARG A 4 -16.12 13.76 19.02
CA ARG A 4 -15.58 13.78 17.66
C ARG A 4 -14.10 14.13 17.59
N GLU A 5 -13.63 15.05 18.43
CA GLU A 5 -12.23 15.46 18.46
C GLU A 5 -11.34 14.35 19.03
N PHE A 6 -11.85 13.60 20.01
CA PHE A 6 -11.12 12.48 20.60
C PHE A 6 -10.88 11.32 19.60
N ILE A 7 -11.88 10.96 18.78
CA ILE A 7 -11.73 9.91 17.76
C ILE A 7 -10.74 10.33 16.69
N LYS A 8 -10.77 11.59 16.25
CA LYS A 8 -9.81 12.12 15.27
C LYS A 8 -8.37 12.04 15.76
N SER A 9 -8.12 12.43 17.01
CA SER A 9 -6.76 12.41 17.57
C SER A 9 -6.21 10.99 17.74
N ALA A 10 -7.06 10.01 18.04
CA ALA A 10 -6.65 8.62 18.20
C ALA A 10 -6.22 7.96 16.87
N VAL A 11 -6.88 8.30 15.76
CA VAL A 11 -6.54 7.78 14.41
C VAL A 11 -5.20 8.35 13.92
N ILE A 12 -4.93 9.63 14.17
CA ILE A 12 -3.70 10.30 13.71
C ILE A 12 -2.45 9.70 14.38
N VAL A 13 -2.52 9.39 15.68
CA VAL A 13 -1.38 8.80 16.40
C VAL A 13 -1.08 7.37 15.93
N GLY A 14 -2.11 6.57 15.65
CA GLY A 14 -1.94 5.19 15.17
C GLY A 14 -1.33 5.09 13.76
N ALA A 15 -1.76 5.97 12.83
CA ALA A 15 -1.26 5.95 11.45
C ALA A 15 0.25 6.25 11.36
N SER A 16 0.76 7.17 12.19
CA SER A 16 2.17 7.57 12.17
C SER A 16 3.13 6.45 12.62
N ALA A 17 2.69 5.53 13.48
CA ALA A 17 3.50 4.41 13.95
C ALA A 17 3.61 3.27 12.90
N TYR A 18 2.67 3.19 11.96
CA TYR A 18 2.66 2.18 10.90
C TYR A 18 3.55 2.53 9.69
N MET A 19 3.70 3.82 9.37
CA MET A 19 4.49 4.28 8.22
C MET A 19 5.98 3.88 8.26
N PRO A 20 6.71 3.96 9.39
CA PRO A 20 8.12 3.56 9.44
C PRO A 20 8.30 2.05 9.22
N LEU A 21 7.36 1.24 9.71
CA LEU A 21 7.39 -0.22 9.57
C LEU A 21 7.16 -0.63 8.12
N ALA A 22 6.16 -0.06 7.45
CA ALA A 22 5.85 -0.33 6.05
C ALA A 22 7.01 0.04 5.10
N ARG A 23 7.71 1.16 5.34
CA ARG A 23 8.88 1.54 4.52
C ARG A 23 10.09 0.62 4.72
N SER A 24 10.24 0.02 5.90
CA SER A 24 11.38 -0.85 6.22
C SER A 24 11.30 -2.23 5.56
N SER A 25 10.10 -2.72 5.25
CA SER A 25 9.87 -4.00 4.59
C SER A 25 10.03 -3.94 3.07
N ILE A 26 10.09 -2.75 2.46
CA ILE A 26 10.27 -2.59 1.02
C ILE A 26 11.65 -3.07 0.58
N GLN A 27 11.65 -3.96 -0.41
CA GLN A 27 12.82 -4.52 -1.06
C GLN A 27 12.70 -4.36 -2.59
N ASP A 28 13.77 -4.68 -3.31
CA ASP A 28 13.70 -4.82 -4.75
C ASP A 28 12.69 -5.91 -5.09
N THR A 29 11.73 -5.58 -5.96
CA THR A 29 10.59 -6.45 -6.24
C THR A 29 10.61 -6.87 -7.71
N ALA A 30 10.67 -8.18 -7.96
CA ALA A 30 10.46 -8.71 -9.30
C ALA A 30 9.01 -8.49 -9.72
N ALA A 31 8.79 -8.03 -10.95
CA ALA A 31 7.47 -7.77 -11.49
C ALA A 31 7.38 -8.15 -12.98
N VAL A 32 6.15 -8.25 -13.47
CA VAL A 32 5.86 -8.40 -14.89
C VAL A 32 5.19 -7.12 -15.36
N SER A 33 5.76 -6.49 -16.38
CA SER A 33 5.21 -5.27 -16.97
C SER A 33 3.88 -5.54 -17.68
N ILE A 34 3.18 -4.48 -18.07
CA ILE A 34 1.94 -4.62 -18.86
C ILE A 34 2.17 -5.27 -20.23
N THR A 35 3.40 -5.21 -20.77
CA THR A 35 3.79 -5.86 -22.02
C THR A 35 4.23 -7.32 -21.81
N GLY A 36 4.28 -7.80 -20.57
CA GLY A 36 4.71 -9.16 -20.23
C GLY A 36 6.22 -9.32 -20.01
N GLU A 37 6.97 -8.22 -19.93
CA GLU A 37 8.41 -8.24 -19.69
C GLU A 37 8.71 -8.40 -18.20
N GLU A 38 9.69 -9.24 -17.85
CA GLU A 38 10.21 -9.35 -16.50
C GLU A 38 11.07 -8.12 -16.18
N ILE A 39 10.70 -7.42 -15.11
CA ILE A 39 11.38 -6.21 -14.66
C ILE A 39 11.68 -6.32 -13.16
N ILE A 40 12.64 -5.52 -12.70
CA ILE A 40 12.90 -5.34 -11.27
C ILE A 40 12.51 -3.91 -10.92
N LEU A 41 11.58 -3.77 -9.99
CA LEU A 41 11.24 -2.49 -9.37
C LEU A 41 12.24 -2.24 -8.24
N LEU A 42 13.08 -1.22 -8.39
CA LEU A 42 14.11 -0.94 -7.40
C LEU A 42 13.48 -0.36 -6.14
N ARG A 43 13.99 -0.76 -4.98
CA ARG A 43 13.57 -0.24 -3.67
C ARG A 43 13.57 1.28 -3.63
N SER A 44 14.57 1.93 -4.24
CA SER A 44 14.65 3.40 -4.27
C SER A 44 13.49 4.03 -5.05
N GLU A 45 13.11 3.44 -6.18
CA GLU A 45 11.99 3.92 -7.01
C GLU A 45 10.65 3.69 -6.31
N ILE A 46 10.51 2.55 -5.61
CA ILE A 46 9.31 2.26 -4.82
C ILE A 46 9.16 3.27 -3.68
N LEU A 47 10.24 3.60 -2.97
CA LEU A 47 10.21 4.58 -1.89
C LEU A 47 9.93 6.00 -2.39
N GLU A 48 10.53 6.40 -3.52
CA GLU A 48 10.23 7.66 -4.17
C GLU A 48 8.75 7.74 -4.57
N PHE A 49 8.21 6.65 -5.12
CA PHE A 49 6.79 6.57 -5.43
C PHE A 49 5.90 6.67 -4.18
N MET A 50 6.26 6.03 -3.07
CA MET A 50 5.53 6.16 -1.78
C MET A 50 5.52 7.61 -1.27
N ASP A 51 6.60 8.35 -1.46
CA ASP A 51 6.69 9.74 -1.05
C ASP A 51 5.75 10.64 -1.88
N VAL A 52 5.65 10.41 -3.19
CA VAL A 52 4.70 11.12 -4.08
C VAL A 52 3.25 10.70 -3.82
N LEU A 53 3.02 9.42 -3.51
CA LEU A 53 1.70 8.88 -3.21
C LEU A 53 1.12 9.42 -1.89
N GLU A 54 1.97 9.90 -0.98
CA GLU A 54 1.63 10.23 0.41
C GLU A 54 0.89 9.08 1.13
N GLY A 55 1.25 7.83 0.78
CA GLY A 55 0.52 6.63 1.18
C GLY A 55 1.42 5.41 1.37
N ASN A 56 0.79 4.28 1.67
CA ASN A 56 1.49 3.00 1.82
C ASN A 56 1.35 2.14 0.57
N ILE A 57 2.18 1.11 0.48
CA ILE A 57 2.11 0.08 -0.55
C ILE A 57 2.00 -1.27 0.14
N LEU A 58 1.11 -2.13 -0.35
CA LEU A 58 0.99 -3.52 0.03
C LEU A 58 1.76 -4.39 -0.97
N THR A 59 2.48 -5.35 -0.43
CA THR A 59 3.24 -6.40 -1.11
C THR A 59 2.71 -7.78 -0.68
N GLU A 60 3.06 -8.85 -1.39
CA GLU A 60 2.53 -10.21 -1.14
C GLU A 60 2.68 -10.69 0.32
N GLY A 61 3.69 -10.20 1.04
CA GLY A 61 3.90 -10.53 2.46
C GLY A 61 3.00 -9.79 3.45
N ASP A 62 2.23 -8.78 3.00
CA ASP A 62 1.41 -7.95 3.87
C ASP A 62 0.06 -8.60 4.17
N TYR A 63 -0.36 -8.54 5.44
CA TYR A 63 -1.59 -9.17 5.93
C TYR A 63 -2.85 -8.80 5.11
N TRP A 64 -2.90 -7.57 4.58
CA TRP A 64 -4.05 -7.06 3.84
C TRP A 64 -4.00 -7.32 2.32
N TYR A 65 -2.87 -7.82 1.80
CA TYR A 65 -2.62 -7.96 0.36
C TYR A 65 -3.67 -8.84 -0.33
N ASP A 66 -3.92 -10.04 0.20
CA ASP A 66 -4.87 -10.99 -0.39
C ASP A 66 -6.29 -10.44 -0.44
N LYS A 67 -6.65 -9.59 0.50
CA LYS A 67 -7.96 -8.94 0.49
C LYS A 67 -8.00 -7.79 -0.52
N ALA A 68 -6.92 -7.01 -0.61
CA ALA A 68 -6.84 -5.82 -1.46
C ALA A 68 -6.77 -6.15 -2.95
N ARG A 69 -6.19 -7.29 -3.33
CA ARG A 69 -6.09 -7.71 -4.75
C ARG A 69 -7.41 -8.19 -5.38
N LEU A 70 -8.41 -8.49 -4.55
CA LEU A 70 -9.69 -9.02 -5.03
C LEU A 70 -10.53 -7.93 -5.68
N VAL A 71 -11.07 -8.25 -6.85
CA VAL A 71 -12.08 -7.44 -7.54
C VAL A 71 -13.41 -8.18 -7.56
N TRP A 72 -14.51 -7.45 -7.76
CA TRP A 72 -15.86 -8.05 -7.76
C TRP A 72 -15.99 -9.21 -8.76
N ASN A 73 -15.34 -9.09 -9.92
CA ASN A 73 -15.29 -10.17 -10.89
C ASN A 73 -14.26 -11.22 -10.49
N GLY A 74 -14.70 -12.29 -9.81
CA GLY A 74 -13.83 -13.37 -9.35
C GLY A 74 -13.13 -14.18 -10.44
N VAL A 75 -13.44 -13.99 -11.72
CA VAL A 75 -12.64 -14.56 -12.83
C VAL A 75 -11.27 -13.89 -12.91
N TRP A 76 -11.16 -12.64 -12.43
CA TRP A 76 -9.91 -11.89 -12.40
C TRP A 76 -9.16 -12.14 -11.10
N ASP A 77 -8.40 -13.24 -11.08
CA ASP A 77 -7.49 -13.61 -10.00
C ASP A 77 -6.05 -13.26 -10.40
N LYS A 78 -5.59 -12.07 -9.98
CA LYS A 78 -4.24 -11.56 -10.28
C LYS A 78 -3.48 -11.28 -8.98
N TYR A 79 -2.16 -11.27 -9.10
CA TYR A 79 -1.20 -11.04 -8.03
C TYR A 79 -0.32 -9.84 -8.42
N PRO A 80 -0.78 -8.59 -8.21
CA PRO A 80 0.00 -7.40 -8.52
C PRO A 80 1.27 -7.34 -7.66
N ALA A 81 2.40 -6.90 -8.23
CA ALA A 81 3.63 -6.76 -7.47
C ALA A 81 3.51 -5.75 -6.31
N LEU A 82 2.78 -4.64 -6.54
CA LEU A 82 2.55 -3.57 -5.59
C LEU A 82 1.07 -3.13 -5.65
N ILE A 83 0.46 -2.87 -4.50
CA ILE A 83 -0.90 -2.30 -4.40
C ILE A 83 -0.85 -1.02 -3.56
N PRO A 84 -1.19 0.16 -4.11
CA PRO A 84 -1.31 1.39 -3.34
C PRO A 84 -2.42 1.27 -2.27
N ASP A 85 -2.05 1.43 -1.00
CA ASP A 85 -3.00 1.56 0.11
C ASP A 85 -3.20 3.04 0.42
N VAL A 86 -4.11 3.64 -0.35
CA VAL A 86 -4.45 5.05 -0.23
C VAL A 86 -5.84 5.15 0.39
N PRO A 87 -6.02 5.88 1.50
CA PRO A 87 -7.33 6.10 2.05
C PRO A 87 -8.22 6.83 1.03
N PRO A 88 -9.54 6.57 1.03
CA PRO A 88 -10.45 7.26 0.12
C PRO A 88 -10.40 8.78 0.34
N HIS A 89 -10.25 9.55 -0.73
CA HIS A 89 -10.13 11.02 -0.73
C HIS A 89 -11.42 11.79 -0.35
N TRP A 90 -12.47 11.09 0.12
CA TRP A 90 -13.74 11.69 0.57
C TRP A 90 -13.90 11.70 2.11
N MET A 91 -12.80 11.50 2.85
CA MET A 91 -12.74 11.61 4.31
C MET A 91 -12.18 12.96 4.77
#